data_AF-A0A7V7WJZ3-F1
#
_entry.id   AF-A0A7V7WJZ3-F1
#
_cell.length_a   1.000
_cell.length_b   1.000
_cell.length_c   1.000
_cell.angle_alpha   90.00
_cell.angle_beta   90.00
_cell.angle_gamma   90.00
#
_symmetry.space_group_name_H-M   'P 1'
#
loop_
_entity.id
_entity.type
_entity.pdbx_description
1 polymer ?
#
loop_
_entity_poly.entity_id
_entity_poly.type
_entity_poly.pdbx_seq_one_letter_code
_entity_poly.pdbx_strand_id
1 'polypeptide(L)'
;AMLEVLSLVDRITETTVPVWVYGESGTGKEMIARALHFNSSRAKKPFVSENCAALPETLLESELFGHKKGAFTHADRDKKGLLEYANGGTVFLDEIADMSATMQAKLLRFLQEGEIRPLGSNELIKVDVRVVSASNRDLSELIGEGKFREDLYYRLNGVTVVLPPLRERMEDLPILVQHFLKKLAKDEKKEPLEIAPEALEMLMEYPWPGNVRELENTIRTACLFHQKGKLVPKSFNFKKTLSGGLTLPKAVSAGGAAPVKAMAAKHAKTPGGAAQPLSDEKRILLEALFEHGYHKGLAAQALGISRRYLYTQMMRHGVPISRIEMKSFVEEQLGKK
;
A
#
# COMPACT_ATOMS: atom_id res chain seq x y z
N ALA A 1 -13.60 -7.79 -1.00
CA ALA A 1 -12.19 -8.23 -0.91
C ALA A 1 -11.46 -7.62 0.28
N MET A 2 -11.08 -6.32 0.28
CA MET A 2 -10.23 -5.76 1.36
C MET A 2 -10.91 -5.79 2.76
N LEU A 3 -12.24 -5.61 2.83
CA LEU A 3 -12.98 -5.70 4.09
C LEU A 3 -12.89 -7.09 4.75
N GLU A 4 -12.83 -8.17 3.96
CA GLU A 4 -12.67 -9.53 4.48
C GLU A 4 -11.27 -9.73 5.06
N VAL A 5 -10.24 -9.22 4.37
CA VAL A 5 -8.87 -9.20 4.87
C VAL A 5 -8.78 -8.45 6.20
N LEU A 6 -9.36 -7.25 6.29
CA LEU A 6 -9.34 -6.46 7.52
C LEU A 6 -10.11 -7.14 8.67
N SER A 7 -11.24 -7.79 8.37
CA SER A 7 -11.99 -8.58 9.35
C SER A 7 -11.18 -9.78 9.88
N LEU A 8 -10.43 -10.46 9.00
CA LEU A 8 -9.52 -11.52 9.43
C LEU A 8 -8.38 -10.97 10.30
N VAL A 9 -7.76 -9.87 9.88
CA VAL A 9 -6.69 -9.21 10.65
C VAL A 9 -7.18 -8.84 12.05
N ASP A 10 -8.35 -8.24 12.17
CA ASP A 10 -8.96 -7.85 13.45
C ASP A 10 -9.22 -9.04 14.38
N ARG A 11 -9.56 -10.21 13.83
CA ARG A 11 -9.75 -11.43 14.64
C ARG A 11 -8.46 -12.01 15.20
N ILE A 12 -7.33 -11.79 14.53
CA ILE A 12 -6.05 -12.44 14.85
C ILE A 12 -5.04 -11.49 15.50
N THR A 13 -5.37 -10.21 15.69
CA THR A 13 -4.53 -9.19 16.35
C THR A 13 -4.09 -9.63 17.75
N GLU A 14 -5.01 -10.13 18.57
CA GLU A 14 -4.73 -10.55 19.96
C GLU A 14 -4.02 -11.90 20.09
N THR A 15 -3.83 -12.62 18.97
CA THR A 15 -3.15 -13.92 18.98
C THR A 15 -1.64 -13.78 18.84
N THR A 16 -0.89 -14.78 19.30
CA THR A 16 0.57 -14.90 19.08
C THR A 16 0.92 -15.84 17.93
N VAL A 17 -0.09 -16.40 17.26
CA VAL A 17 0.09 -17.37 16.18
C VAL A 17 0.86 -16.72 15.02
N PRO A 18 1.82 -17.44 14.41
CA PRO A 18 2.50 -16.97 13.20
C PRO A 18 1.51 -16.68 12.06
N VAL A 19 1.72 -15.56 11.38
CA VAL A 19 0.87 -15.13 10.27
C VAL A 19 1.68 -15.10 8.99
N TRP A 20 1.21 -15.78 7.95
CA TRP A 20 1.76 -15.72 6.61
C TRP A 20 0.91 -14.80 5.73
N VAL A 21 1.51 -13.73 5.21
CA VAL A 21 0.87 -12.75 4.33
C VAL A 21 1.29 -13.04 2.89
N TYR A 22 0.37 -13.60 2.11
CA TYR A 22 0.59 -13.92 0.71
C TYR A 22 0.00 -12.83 -0.20
N GLY A 23 0.75 -12.41 -1.22
CA GLY A 23 0.21 -11.51 -2.24
C GLY A 23 1.30 -10.87 -3.09
N GLU A 24 0.88 -10.36 -4.25
CA GLU A 24 1.77 -9.74 -5.23
C GLU A 24 2.60 -8.59 -4.63
N SER A 25 3.72 -8.28 -5.28
CA SER A 25 4.55 -7.14 -4.88
C SER A 25 3.76 -5.83 -4.98
N GLY A 26 3.94 -4.95 -4.01
CA GLY A 26 3.26 -3.65 -3.98
C GLY A 26 1.80 -3.68 -3.52
N THR A 27 1.28 -4.80 -3.00
CA THR A 27 -0.10 -4.88 -2.44
C THR A 27 -0.25 -4.31 -1.03
N GLY A 28 0.87 -4.11 -0.31
CA GLY A 28 0.88 -3.57 1.06
C GLY A 28 1.05 -4.61 2.16
N LYS A 29 1.79 -5.70 1.91
CA LYS A 29 2.06 -6.78 2.90
C LYS A 29 2.58 -6.25 4.25
N GLU A 30 3.54 -5.33 4.23
CA GLU A 30 4.08 -4.70 5.46
C GLU A 30 3.00 -3.91 6.24
N MET A 31 2.03 -3.29 5.56
CA MET A 31 0.94 -2.57 6.24
C MET A 31 0.05 -3.52 7.03
N ILE A 32 -0.16 -4.75 6.56
CA ILE A 32 -0.86 -5.79 7.32
C ILE A 32 -0.05 -6.21 8.54
N ALA A 33 1.26 -6.42 8.40
CA ALA A 33 2.13 -6.75 9.53
C ALA A 33 2.12 -5.65 10.60
N ARG A 34 2.17 -4.38 10.18
CA ARG A 34 2.04 -3.23 11.08
C ARG A 34 0.67 -3.18 11.75
N ALA A 35 -0.41 -3.41 11.00
CA ALA A 35 -1.75 -3.45 11.56
C ALA A 35 -1.91 -4.56 12.61
N LEU A 36 -1.34 -5.75 12.36
CA LEU A 36 -1.32 -6.85 13.32
C LEU A 36 -0.55 -6.48 14.59
N HIS A 37 0.59 -5.80 14.47
CA HIS A 37 1.40 -5.41 15.61
C HIS A 37 0.76 -4.30 16.45
N PHE A 38 0.43 -3.16 15.82
CA PHE A 38 -0.03 -1.97 16.53
C PHE A 38 -1.44 -2.08 17.11
N ASN A 39 -2.22 -3.10 16.70
CA ASN A 39 -3.52 -3.40 17.28
C ASN A 39 -3.49 -4.65 18.18
N SER A 40 -2.32 -5.15 18.57
CA SER A 40 -2.19 -6.30 19.48
C SER A 40 -1.79 -5.88 20.89
N SER A 41 -1.84 -6.83 21.82
CA SER A 41 -1.20 -6.73 23.15
C SER A 41 0.30 -6.36 23.11
N ARG A 42 0.99 -6.52 21.97
CA ARG A 42 2.40 -6.15 21.77
C ARG A 42 2.60 -4.75 21.15
N ALA A 43 1.57 -3.93 20.99
CA ALA A 43 1.65 -2.63 20.29
C ALA A 43 2.68 -1.62 20.84
N LYS A 44 3.06 -1.73 22.12
CA LYS A 44 4.09 -0.89 22.75
C LYS A 44 5.50 -1.52 22.72
N LYS A 45 5.63 -2.73 22.17
CA LYS A 45 6.88 -3.49 22.07
C LYS A 45 7.53 -3.24 20.72
N PRO A 46 8.80 -3.65 20.52
CA PRO A 46 9.47 -3.44 19.24
C PRO A 46 8.73 -4.13 18.08
N PHE A 47 8.63 -3.40 16.96
CA PHE A 47 8.31 -3.95 15.65
C PHE A 47 9.54 -3.87 14.78
N VAL A 48 10.03 -5.02 14.33
CA VAL A 48 11.21 -5.13 13.47
C VAL A 48 10.78 -5.67 12.12
N SER A 49 11.31 -5.10 11.05
CA SER A 49 11.02 -5.51 9.68
C SER A 49 12.34 -5.79 8.97
N GLU A 50 12.44 -6.94 8.32
CA GLU A 50 13.61 -7.33 7.54
C GLU A 50 13.19 -7.94 6.21
N ASN A 51 13.93 -7.62 5.12
CA ASN A 51 13.68 -8.19 3.81
C ASN A 51 14.74 -9.27 3.52
N CYS A 52 14.29 -10.52 3.43
CA CYS A 52 15.18 -11.68 3.34
C CYS A 52 15.91 -11.76 1.99
N ALA A 53 15.42 -11.08 0.96
CA ALA A 53 16.04 -11.04 -0.37
C ALA A 53 17.06 -9.89 -0.52
N ALA A 54 17.11 -8.94 0.42
CA ALA A 54 17.92 -7.73 0.28
C ALA A 54 19.39 -7.91 0.64
N LEU A 55 19.74 -8.96 1.39
CA LEU A 55 21.09 -9.18 1.93
C LEU A 55 21.66 -10.54 1.49
N PRO A 56 22.98 -10.62 1.26
CA PRO A 56 23.69 -11.89 1.18
C PRO A 56 23.46 -12.74 2.43
N GLU A 57 23.47 -14.06 2.28
CA GLU A 57 23.14 -15.03 3.33
C GLU A 57 23.86 -14.77 4.67
N THR A 58 25.18 -14.56 4.64
CA THR A 58 25.98 -14.34 5.86
C THR A 58 25.62 -13.03 6.58
N LEU A 59 25.26 -11.99 5.82
CA LEU A 59 24.81 -10.72 6.38
C LEU A 59 23.40 -10.85 6.94
N LEU A 60 22.49 -11.51 6.23
CA LEU A 60 21.13 -11.79 6.72
C LEU A 60 21.18 -12.61 8.03
N GLU A 61 22.05 -13.61 8.11
CA GLU A 61 22.23 -14.39 9.32
C GLU A 61 22.70 -13.54 10.50
N SER A 62 23.72 -12.70 10.26
CA SER A 62 24.23 -11.75 11.25
C SER A 62 23.18 -10.71 11.67
N GLU A 63 22.35 -10.21 10.75
CA GLU A 63 21.26 -9.30 11.09
C GLU A 63 20.21 -10.00 11.96
N LEU A 64 19.71 -11.17 11.55
CA LEU A 64 18.62 -11.85 12.26
C LEU A 64 19.05 -12.40 13.63
N PHE A 65 20.19 -13.10 13.69
CA PHE A 65 20.62 -13.85 14.87
C PHE A 65 21.73 -13.16 15.67
N GLY A 66 22.36 -12.13 15.12
CA GLY A 66 23.50 -11.45 15.75
C GLY A 66 24.81 -12.21 15.58
N HIS A 67 25.91 -11.59 15.99
CA HIS A 67 27.23 -12.21 15.94
C HIS A 67 28.13 -11.78 17.10
N LYS A 68 29.12 -12.63 17.40
CA LYS A 68 30.24 -12.29 18.26
C LYS A 68 31.41 -11.74 17.44
N LYS A 69 32.23 -10.90 18.08
CA LYS A 69 33.48 -10.41 17.50
C LYS A 69 34.31 -11.58 16.97
N GLY A 70 34.80 -11.45 15.74
CA GLY A 70 35.61 -12.48 15.07
C GLY A 70 34.83 -13.61 14.40
N ALA A 71 33.49 -13.56 14.36
CA ALA A 71 32.68 -14.57 13.67
C ALA A 71 32.91 -14.63 12.14
N PHE A 72 33.31 -13.51 11.53
CA PHE A 72 33.70 -13.39 10.12
C PHE A 72 34.64 -12.20 9.92
N THR A 73 35.21 -12.04 8.73
CA THR A 73 36.30 -11.09 8.42
C THR A 73 36.00 -9.61 8.73
N HIS A 74 34.71 -9.25 8.87
CA HIS A 74 34.25 -7.89 9.18
C HIS A 74 33.48 -7.80 10.52
N ALA A 75 33.57 -8.82 11.37
CA ALA A 75 32.92 -8.87 12.67
C ALA A 75 33.79 -8.20 13.75
N ASP A 76 33.96 -6.88 13.66
CA ASP A 76 34.88 -6.13 14.54
C ASP A 76 34.37 -5.99 15.99
N ARG A 77 33.07 -6.16 16.21
CA ARG A 77 32.40 -6.04 17.51
C ARG A 77 31.27 -7.05 17.63
N ASP A 78 30.83 -7.31 18.86
CA ASP A 78 29.58 -8.02 19.10
C ASP A 78 28.39 -7.21 18.56
N LYS A 79 27.43 -7.90 17.95
CA LYS A 79 26.18 -7.32 17.47
C LYS A 79 25.00 -8.18 17.89
N LYS A 80 24.01 -7.56 18.55
CA LYS A 80 22.71 -8.19 18.85
C LYS A 80 21.91 -8.35 17.57
N GLY A 81 21.26 -9.51 17.42
CA GLY A 81 20.39 -9.81 16.28
C GLY A 81 19.03 -9.11 16.39
N LEU A 82 18.35 -8.99 15.25
CA LEU A 82 17.00 -8.45 15.15
C LEU A 82 15.99 -9.25 15.97
N LEU A 83 16.14 -10.58 16.06
CA LEU A 83 15.28 -11.43 16.89
C LEU A 83 15.49 -11.17 18.39
N GLU A 84 16.72 -10.91 18.82
CA GLU A 84 17.01 -10.50 20.20
C GLU A 84 16.43 -9.13 20.51
N TYR A 85 16.59 -8.18 19.58
CA TYR A 85 16.04 -6.84 19.72
C TYR A 85 14.50 -6.83 19.72
N ALA A 86 13.87 -7.73 18.95
CA ALA A 86 12.42 -7.88 18.87
C ALA A 86 11.80 -8.64 20.04
N ASN A 87 12.58 -9.03 21.06
CA ASN A 87 12.08 -9.84 22.17
C ASN A 87 10.87 -9.19 22.89
N GLY A 88 9.81 -9.97 23.08
CA GLY A 88 8.49 -9.53 23.56
C GLY A 88 7.65 -8.79 22.52
N GLY A 89 8.15 -8.59 21.31
CA GLY A 89 7.56 -7.80 20.23
C GLY A 89 7.19 -8.63 19.00
N THR A 90 7.35 -8.06 17.82
CA THR A 90 7.00 -8.68 16.54
C THR A 90 8.12 -8.50 15.52
N VAL A 91 8.42 -9.56 14.78
CA VAL A 91 9.29 -9.51 13.60
C VAL A 91 8.45 -9.73 12.34
N PHE A 92 8.65 -8.89 11.35
CA PHE A 92 8.13 -9.02 10.00
C PHE A 92 9.26 -9.45 9.07
N LEU A 93 9.08 -10.59 8.41
CA LEU A 93 10.04 -11.15 7.45
C LEU A 93 9.44 -11.10 6.05
N ASP A 94 9.86 -10.14 5.24
CA ASP A 94 9.42 -10.00 3.84
C ASP A 94 10.26 -10.87 2.90
N GLU A 95 9.63 -11.30 1.81
CA GLU A 95 10.19 -12.20 0.79
C GLU A 95 10.87 -13.46 1.38
N ILE A 96 10.16 -14.13 2.32
CA ILE A 96 10.65 -15.34 3.01
C ILE A 96 10.98 -16.49 2.05
N ALA A 97 10.34 -16.50 0.87
CA ALA A 97 10.54 -17.49 -0.19
C ALA A 97 11.97 -17.49 -0.76
N ASP A 98 12.72 -16.40 -0.60
CA ASP A 98 14.08 -16.25 -1.15
C ASP A 98 15.18 -16.61 -0.13
N MET A 99 14.81 -17.10 1.07
CA MET A 99 15.77 -17.59 2.05
C MET A 99 16.52 -18.85 1.58
N SER A 100 17.82 -18.91 1.84
CA SER A 100 18.63 -20.12 1.64
C SER A 100 18.14 -21.28 2.53
N ALA A 101 18.43 -22.52 2.13
CA ALA A 101 18.08 -23.70 2.94
C ALA A 101 18.70 -23.67 4.36
N THR A 102 19.92 -23.11 4.49
CA THR A 102 20.58 -22.92 5.79
C THR A 102 19.81 -21.94 6.67
N MET A 103 19.36 -20.82 6.10
CA MET A 103 18.57 -19.81 6.81
C MET A 103 17.22 -20.36 7.23
N GLN A 104 16.57 -21.14 6.35
CA GLN A 104 15.32 -21.84 6.66
C GLN A 104 15.49 -22.78 7.88
N ALA A 105 16.59 -23.54 7.96
CA ALA A 105 16.86 -24.42 9.10
C ALA A 105 17.08 -23.65 10.41
N LYS A 106 17.78 -22.50 10.37
CA LYS A 106 18.00 -21.65 11.55
C LYS A 106 16.71 -20.99 12.03
N LEU A 107 15.90 -20.49 11.09
CA LEU A 107 14.61 -19.90 11.39
C LEU A 107 13.64 -20.93 11.98
N LEU A 108 13.61 -22.15 11.43
CA LEU A 108 12.81 -23.25 11.97
C LEU A 108 13.15 -23.54 13.43
N ARG A 109 14.45 -23.60 13.77
CA ARG A 109 14.89 -23.84 15.14
C ARG A 109 14.40 -22.75 16.09
N PHE A 110 14.51 -21.49 15.68
CA PHE A 110 13.97 -20.36 16.43
C PHE A 110 12.44 -20.47 16.63
N LEU A 111 11.68 -20.81 15.59
CA LEU A 111 10.23 -20.97 15.68
C LEU A 111 9.79 -22.15 16.57
N GLN A 112 10.62 -23.19 16.66
CA GLN A 112 10.32 -24.38 17.47
C GLN A 112 10.72 -24.21 18.94
N GLU A 113 11.93 -23.69 19.19
CA GLU A 113 12.54 -23.65 20.53
C GLU A 113 12.39 -22.28 21.21
N GLY A 114 12.10 -21.22 20.46
CA GLY A 114 12.16 -19.84 20.97
C GLY A 114 13.58 -19.42 21.34
N GLU A 115 14.58 -20.04 20.71
CA GLU A 115 16.00 -19.83 21.00
C GLU A 115 16.77 -19.43 19.74
N ILE A 116 17.70 -18.50 19.90
CA ILE A 116 18.62 -18.06 18.85
C ILE A 116 20.07 -18.29 19.29
N ARG A 117 20.94 -18.46 18.30
CA ARG A 117 22.38 -18.60 18.49
C ARG A 117 23.12 -17.58 17.62
N PRO A 118 23.83 -16.61 18.21
CA PRO A 118 24.65 -15.67 17.44
C PRO A 118 25.76 -16.40 16.68
N LEU A 119 26.15 -15.87 15.51
CA LEU A 119 27.29 -16.38 14.76
C LEU A 119 28.56 -16.33 15.60
N GLY A 120 29.35 -17.39 15.54
CA GLY A 120 30.58 -17.52 16.32
C GLY A 120 30.37 -17.75 17.82
N SER A 121 29.12 -17.99 18.26
CA SER A 121 28.79 -18.33 19.64
C SER A 121 28.14 -19.72 19.74
N ASN A 122 28.34 -20.39 20.88
CA ASN A 122 27.57 -21.58 21.27
C ASN A 122 26.47 -21.26 22.31
N GLU A 123 26.40 -20.02 22.77
CA GLU A 123 25.41 -19.55 23.72
C GLU A 123 24.03 -19.48 23.07
N LEU A 124 23.03 -20.04 23.74
CA LEU A 124 21.63 -19.99 23.34
C LEU A 124 20.93 -18.84 24.08
N ILE A 125 20.19 -18.03 23.34
CA ILE A 125 19.45 -16.88 23.87
C ILE A 125 17.97 -17.13 23.67
N LYS A 126 17.20 -17.16 24.76
CA LYS A 126 15.74 -17.29 24.70
C LYS A 126 15.09 -15.97 24.31
N VAL A 127 14.17 -16.02 23.36
CA VAL A 127 13.42 -14.90 22.83
C VAL A 127 11.95 -15.27 22.63
N ASP A 128 11.04 -14.35 22.93
CA ASP A 128 9.61 -14.49 22.66
C ASP A 128 9.20 -13.45 21.61
N VAL A 129 9.15 -13.85 20.34
CA VAL A 129 8.85 -12.95 19.22
C VAL A 129 7.70 -13.51 18.39
N ARG A 130 6.68 -12.69 18.17
CA ARG A 130 5.61 -13.00 17.22
C ARG A 130 6.15 -12.84 15.81
N VAL A 131 5.94 -13.83 14.96
CA VAL A 131 6.44 -13.82 13.58
C VAL A 131 5.29 -13.52 12.62
N VAL A 132 5.50 -12.54 11.76
CA VAL A 132 4.68 -12.29 10.57
C VAL A 132 5.60 -12.45 9.36
N SER A 133 5.29 -13.35 8.44
CA SER A 133 6.08 -13.56 7.23
C SER A 133 5.29 -13.12 6.00
N ALA A 134 6.00 -12.77 4.93
CA ALA A 134 5.40 -12.38 3.67
C ALA A 134 6.16 -12.95 2.47
N SER A 135 5.42 -13.19 1.39
CA SER A 135 5.96 -13.63 0.11
C SER A 135 5.01 -13.27 -1.03
N ASN A 136 5.55 -12.97 -2.20
CA ASN A 136 4.78 -12.93 -3.46
C ASN A 136 4.75 -14.29 -4.20
N ARG A 137 5.55 -15.26 -3.76
CA ARG A 137 5.61 -16.62 -4.31
C ARG A 137 4.80 -17.58 -3.46
N ASP A 138 4.16 -18.55 -4.11
CA ASP A 138 3.47 -19.63 -3.43
C ASP A 138 4.50 -20.58 -2.80
N LEU A 139 4.49 -20.67 -1.47
CA LEU A 139 5.42 -21.54 -0.74
C LEU A 139 5.14 -23.03 -1.00
N SER A 140 3.90 -23.41 -1.30
CA SER A 140 3.53 -24.78 -1.61
C SER A 140 4.17 -25.27 -2.91
N GLU A 141 4.25 -24.41 -3.93
CA GLU A 141 4.99 -24.71 -5.17
C GLU A 141 6.48 -24.90 -4.88
N LEU A 142 7.08 -24.04 -4.05
CA LEU A 142 8.51 -24.13 -3.69
C LEU A 142 8.86 -25.37 -2.88
N ILE A 143 7.92 -25.89 -2.09
CA ILE A 143 8.07 -27.18 -1.41
C ILE A 143 8.11 -28.31 -2.45
N GLY A 144 7.21 -28.29 -3.44
CA GLY A 144 7.22 -29.26 -4.54
C GLY A 144 8.51 -29.25 -5.37
N GLU A 145 9.16 -28.09 -5.48
CA GLU A 145 10.46 -27.92 -6.12
C GLU A 145 11.67 -28.22 -5.22
N GLY A 146 11.46 -28.55 -3.93
CA GLY A 146 12.54 -28.77 -2.96
C GLY A 146 13.33 -27.51 -2.58
N LYS A 147 12.80 -26.32 -2.88
CA LYS A 147 13.42 -25.01 -2.58
C LYS A 147 12.99 -24.43 -1.25
N PHE A 148 11.89 -24.92 -0.69
CA PHE A 148 11.39 -24.51 0.61
C PHE A 148 11.08 -25.71 1.49
N ARG A 149 11.44 -25.66 2.77
CA ARG A 149 11.20 -26.77 3.68
C ARG A 149 9.74 -26.83 4.13
N GLU A 150 9.17 -28.02 4.03
CA GLU A 150 7.79 -28.29 4.45
C GLU A 150 7.57 -28.06 5.96
N ASP A 151 8.53 -28.46 6.79
CA ASP A 151 8.45 -28.28 8.25
C ASP A 151 8.42 -26.80 8.67
N LEU A 152 9.20 -25.96 7.99
CA LEU A 152 9.18 -24.51 8.18
C LEU A 152 7.86 -23.90 7.72
N TYR A 153 7.33 -24.34 6.57
CA TYR A 153 6.04 -23.87 6.08
C TYR A 153 4.93 -24.06 7.11
N TYR A 154 4.80 -25.26 7.70
CA TYR A 154 3.77 -25.49 8.71
C TYR A 154 3.96 -24.68 10.00
N ARG A 155 5.20 -24.28 10.34
CA ARG A 155 5.46 -23.41 11.48
C ARG A 155 5.18 -21.94 11.19
N LEU A 156 5.35 -21.49 9.95
CA LEU A 156 5.04 -20.13 9.53
C LEU A 156 3.56 -19.93 9.21
N ASN A 157 2.91 -20.95 8.65
CA ASN A 157 1.53 -20.88 8.17
C ASN A 157 0.51 -21.24 9.26
N GLY A 158 0.53 -20.51 10.37
CA GLY A 158 -0.51 -20.64 11.41
C GLY A 158 -1.83 -20.00 10.96
N VAL A 159 -1.77 -18.79 10.41
CA VAL A 159 -2.89 -18.12 9.74
C VAL A 159 -2.40 -17.54 8.40
N THR A 160 -3.12 -17.83 7.32
CA THR A 160 -2.86 -17.24 6.01
C THR A 160 -3.70 -15.98 5.80
N VAL A 161 -3.06 -14.87 5.41
CA VAL A 161 -3.73 -13.65 4.96
C VAL A 161 -3.39 -13.42 3.49
N VAL A 162 -4.37 -13.59 2.60
CA VAL A 162 -4.20 -13.36 1.16
C VAL A 162 -4.56 -11.91 0.83
N LEU A 163 -3.62 -11.16 0.27
CA LEU A 163 -3.84 -9.79 -0.17
C LEU A 163 -4.20 -9.75 -1.67
N PRO A 164 -5.39 -9.20 -2.01
CA PRO A 164 -5.79 -9.08 -3.39
C PRO A 164 -4.95 -8.02 -4.12
N PRO A 165 -4.59 -8.25 -5.39
CA PRO A 165 -3.98 -7.23 -6.23
C PRO A 165 -4.95 -6.06 -6.43
N LEU A 166 -4.42 -4.88 -6.75
CA LEU A 166 -5.19 -3.64 -6.88
C LEU A 166 -6.31 -3.76 -7.93
N ARG A 167 -6.07 -4.49 -9.03
CA ARG A 167 -7.06 -4.79 -10.08
C ARG A 167 -8.31 -5.52 -9.59
N GLU A 168 -8.23 -6.26 -8.49
CA GLU A 168 -9.37 -6.95 -7.87
C GLU A 168 -10.09 -6.09 -6.82
N ARG A 169 -9.54 -4.92 -6.50
CA ARG A 169 -10.09 -3.95 -5.53
C ARG A 169 -10.05 -2.52 -6.06
N MET A 170 -10.41 -2.33 -7.32
CA MET A 170 -10.41 -1.00 -7.97
C MET A 170 -11.35 0.02 -7.31
N GLU A 171 -12.29 -0.45 -6.50
CA GLU A 171 -13.13 0.40 -5.63
C GLU A 171 -12.34 1.18 -4.56
N ASP A 172 -11.14 0.71 -4.19
CA ASP A 172 -10.24 1.39 -3.27
C ASP A 172 -9.40 2.49 -3.95
N LEU A 173 -9.31 2.47 -5.30
CA LEU A 173 -8.42 3.36 -6.05
C LEU A 173 -8.67 4.86 -5.79
N PRO A 174 -9.91 5.39 -5.79
CA PRO A 174 -10.15 6.80 -5.47
C PRO A 174 -9.61 7.21 -4.10
N ILE A 175 -9.78 6.34 -3.10
CA ILE A 175 -9.36 6.59 -1.72
C ILE A 175 -7.83 6.60 -1.64
N LEU A 176 -7.18 5.65 -2.32
CA LEU A 176 -5.72 5.58 -2.41
C LEU A 176 -5.13 6.81 -3.12
N VAL A 177 -5.73 7.24 -4.24
CA VAL A 177 -5.29 8.45 -4.97
C VAL A 177 -5.40 9.68 -4.07
N GLN A 178 -6.54 9.89 -3.41
CA GLN A 178 -6.72 11.01 -2.49
C GLN A 178 -5.72 10.94 -1.32
N HIS A 179 -5.47 9.75 -0.78
CA HIS A 179 -4.46 9.56 0.27
C HIS A 179 -3.07 9.99 -0.19
N PHE A 180 -2.61 9.56 -1.38
CA PHE A 180 -1.30 9.93 -1.90
C PHE A 180 -1.18 11.41 -2.21
N LEU A 181 -2.21 12.04 -2.76
CA LEU A 181 -2.23 13.48 -3.01
C LEU A 181 -2.11 14.27 -1.69
N LYS A 182 -2.84 13.87 -0.65
CA LYS A 182 -2.74 14.49 0.68
C LYS A 182 -1.36 14.25 1.31
N LYS A 183 -0.82 13.05 1.20
CA LYS A 183 0.51 12.68 1.71
C LYS A 183 1.61 13.53 1.08
N LEU A 184 1.65 13.60 -0.25
CA LEU A 184 2.63 14.38 -1.01
C LEU A 184 2.54 15.88 -0.70
N ALA A 185 1.31 16.40 -0.61
CA ALA A 185 1.09 17.80 -0.26
C ALA A 185 1.60 18.14 1.14
N LYS A 186 1.39 17.26 2.12
CA LYS A 186 1.93 17.41 3.47
C LYS A 186 3.45 17.39 3.48
N ASP A 187 4.07 16.45 2.75
CA ASP A 187 5.53 16.32 2.66
C ASP A 187 6.17 17.56 2.01
N GLU A 188 5.50 18.17 1.04
CA GLU A 188 5.95 19.40 0.36
C GLU A 188 5.47 20.71 1.02
N LYS A 189 4.69 20.65 2.11
CA LYS A 189 4.04 21.79 2.75
C LYS A 189 3.21 22.64 1.78
N LYS A 190 2.44 21.98 0.91
CA LYS A 190 1.55 22.58 -0.10
C LYS A 190 0.10 22.13 0.12
N GLU A 191 -0.81 22.77 -0.59
CA GLU A 191 -2.19 22.28 -0.70
C GLU A 191 -2.27 21.00 -1.56
N PRO A 192 -3.14 20.04 -1.22
CA PRO A 192 -3.38 18.86 -2.05
C PRO A 192 -3.88 19.24 -3.43
N LEU A 193 -3.24 18.67 -4.46
CA LEU A 193 -3.76 18.76 -5.82
C LEU A 193 -5.08 17.99 -5.92
N GLU A 194 -5.96 18.43 -6.80
CA GLU A 194 -7.17 17.69 -7.17
C GLU A 194 -6.89 16.74 -8.32
N ILE A 195 -7.72 15.71 -8.48
CA ILE A 195 -7.72 14.85 -9.67
C ILE A 195 -9.01 15.09 -10.47
N ALA A 196 -8.86 15.31 -11.77
CA ALA A 196 -10.00 15.45 -12.68
C ALA A 196 -10.74 14.10 -12.85
N PRO A 197 -12.07 14.10 -12.99
CA PRO A 197 -12.84 12.86 -13.16
C PRO A 197 -12.33 11.98 -14.30
N GLU A 198 -11.97 12.59 -15.43
CA GLU A 198 -11.47 11.88 -16.63
C GLU A 198 -10.10 11.24 -16.38
N ALA A 199 -9.26 11.85 -15.53
CA ALA A 199 -8.00 11.26 -15.10
C ALA A 199 -8.22 10.06 -14.18
N LEU A 200 -9.18 10.16 -13.26
CA LEU A 200 -9.52 9.06 -12.36
C LEU A 200 -10.09 7.87 -13.15
N GLU A 201 -10.95 8.13 -14.15
CA GLU A 201 -11.46 7.09 -15.03
C GLU A 201 -10.34 6.37 -15.78
N MET A 202 -9.38 7.10 -16.34
CA MET A 202 -8.19 6.52 -16.98
C MET A 202 -7.38 5.65 -16.02
N LEU A 203 -7.16 6.09 -14.78
CA LEU A 203 -6.46 5.30 -13.76
C LEU A 203 -7.22 4.01 -13.40
N MET A 204 -8.55 4.03 -13.46
CA MET A 204 -9.39 2.87 -13.17
C MET A 204 -9.41 1.80 -14.27
N GLU A 205 -8.97 2.15 -15.48
CA GLU A 205 -8.82 1.20 -16.61
C GLU A 205 -7.47 0.51 -16.64
N TYR A 206 -6.48 1.08 -15.95
CA TYR A 206 -5.13 0.54 -15.95
C TYR A 206 -5.04 -0.71 -15.04
N PRO A 207 -4.33 -1.78 -15.47
CA PRO A 207 -4.29 -3.05 -14.73
C PRO A 207 -3.42 -3.04 -13.46
N TRP A 208 -2.56 -2.03 -13.29
CA TRP A 208 -1.67 -1.87 -12.12
C TRP A 208 -0.81 -3.11 -11.79
N PRO A 209 0.07 -3.57 -12.71
CA PRO A 209 0.96 -4.71 -12.47
C PRO A 209 1.88 -4.53 -11.25
N GLY A 210 2.23 -3.30 -10.89
CA GLY A 210 2.99 -2.98 -9.67
C GLY A 210 2.12 -2.56 -8.48
N ASN A 211 0.81 -2.80 -8.55
CA ASN A 211 -0.17 -2.57 -7.49
C ASN A 211 -0.09 -1.15 -6.90
N VAL A 212 -0.22 -1.02 -5.58
CA VAL A 212 -0.27 0.27 -4.87
C VAL A 212 1.08 1.00 -4.94
N ARG A 213 2.19 0.27 -5.05
CA ARG A 213 3.54 0.87 -5.19
C ARG A 213 3.68 1.60 -6.53
N GLU A 214 3.19 1.01 -7.62
CA GLU A 214 3.15 1.66 -8.93
C GLU A 214 2.19 2.86 -8.93
N LEU A 215 1.02 2.72 -8.30
CA LEU A 215 0.07 3.81 -8.15
C LEU A 215 0.72 5.01 -7.43
N GLU A 216 1.37 4.81 -6.28
CA GLU A 216 2.03 5.89 -5.53
C GLU A 216 3.08 6.61 -6.39
N ASN A 217 3.93 5.87 -7.09
CA ASN A 217 4.95 6.45 -7.97
C ASN A 217 4.33 7.21 -9.15
N THR A 218 3.24 6.69 -9.70
CA THR A 218 2.50 7.30 -10.81
C THR A 218 1.87 8.62 -10.39
N ILE A 219 1.20 8.66 -9.23
CA ILE A 219 0.63 9.90 -8.67
C ILE A 219 1.75 10.91 -8.36
N ARG A 220 2.84 10.47 -7.72
CA ARG A 220 3.99 11.33 -7.42
C ARG A 220 4.57 11.99 -8.67
N THR A 221 4.75 11.21 -9.74
CA THR A 221 5.26 11.73 -11.01
C THR A 221 4.25 12.67 -11.68
N ALA A 222 2.97 12.33 -11.65
CA ALA A 222 1.91 13.15 -12.24
C ALA A 222 1.77 14.53 -11.56
N CYS A 223 2.05 14.62 -10.26
CA CYS A 223 2.10 15.88 -9.53
C CYS A 223 3.07 16.91 -10.14
N LEU A 224 4.10 16.47 -10.86
CA LEU A 224 5.05 17.37 -11.54
C LEU A 224 4.45 18.05 -12.79
N PHE A 225 3.38 17.49 -13.36
CA PHE A 225 2.77 17.92 -14.62
C PHE A 225 1.31 18.36 -14.44
N HIS A 226 0.96 18.85 -13.25
CA HIS A 226 -0.38 19.32 -12.95
C HIS A 226 -0.71 20.62 -13.72
N GLN A 227 -1.99 20.86 -13.99
CA GLN A 227 -2.47 22.10 -14.61
C GLN A 227 -3.41 22.81 -13.66
N LYS A 228 -3.05 24.04 -13.25
CA LYS A 228 -3.88 24.87 -12.33
C LYS A 228 -4.35 24.12 -11.07
N GLY A 229 -3.44 23.38 -10.43
CA GLY A 229 -3.77 22.61 -9.21
C GLY A 229 -4.52 21.29 -9.45
N LYS A 230 -4.75 20.88 -10.70
CA LYS A 230 -5.46 19.63 -11.03
C LYS A 230 -4.60 18.67 -11.86
N LEU A 231 -4.69 17.38 -11.53
CA LEU A 231 -4.20 16.29 -12.35
C LEU A 231 -5.23 15.95 -13.42
N VAL A 232 -4.83 16.09 -14.68
CA VAL A 232 -5.65 15.76 -15.86
C VAL A 232 -5.05 14.54 -16.56
N PRO A 233 -5.74 13.88 -17.50
CA PRO A 233 -5.19 12.73 -18.22
C PRO A 233 -3.77 12.96 -18.78
N LYS A 234 -3.49 14.17 -19.27
CA LYS A 234 -2.15 14.57 -19.79
C LYS A 234 -1.05 14.66 -18.72
N SER A 235 -1.42 14.72 -17.43
CA SER A 235 -0.45 14.69 -16.32
C SER A 235 0.13 13.29 -16.10
N PHE A 236 -0.54 12.25 -16.59
CA PHE A 236 -0.11 10.87 -16.45
C PHE A 236 0.66 10.43 -17.69
N ASN A 237 1.90 9.99 -17.49
CA ASN A 237 2.69 9.35 -18.52
C ASN A 237 2.77 7.86 -18.21
N PHE A 238 1.72 7.11 -18.56
CA PHE A 238 1.81 5.66 -18.59
C PHE A 238 2.84 5.33 -19.66
N LYS A 239 4.08 5.07 -19.24
CA LYS A 239 5.02 4.37 -20.12
C LYS A 239 4.25 3.15 -20.62
N LYS A 240 4.07 3.00 -21.94
CA LYS A 240 3.67 1.74 -22.57
C LYS A 240 4.47 0.65 -21.86
N THR A 241 3.84 -0.08 -20.96
CA THR A 241 4.55 -0.81 -19.92
C THR A 241 5.07 -2.07 -20.59
N LEU A 242 6.35 -2.01 -20.99
CA LEU A 242 7.28 -3.13 -21.11
C LEU A 242 6.66 -4.48 -21.46
N SER A 243 6.00 -4.55 -22.61
CA SER A 243 5.99 -5.73 -23.47
C SER A 243 6.80 -5.38 -24.72
N GLY A 244 8.12 -5.65 -24.66
CA GLY A 244 9.04 -5.56 -25.81
C GLY A 244 9.63 -4.18 -26.10
N GLY A 245 10.95 -4.05 -25.88
CA GLY A 245 11.77 -3.00 -26.48
C GLY A 245 12.04 -1.79 -25.58
N LEU A 246 13.17 -1.82 -24.88
CA LEU A 246 13.79 -0.62 -24.29
C LEU A 246 14.08 0.39 -25.40
N THR A 247 13.37 1.51 -25.41
CA THR A 247 13.88 2.76 -25.99
C THR A 247 14.05 3.76 -24.85
N LEU A 248 15.32 4.07 -24.56
CA LEU A 248 15.69 5.17 -23.68
C LEU A 248 15.11 6.47 -24.25
N PRO A 249 14.53 7.36 -23.43
CA PRO A 249 14.22 8.71 -23.89
C PRO A 249 15.52 9.41 -24.28
N LYS A 250 15.58 9.94 -25.51
CA LYS A 250 16.67 10.84 -25.94
C LYS A 250 16.76 11.98 -24.93
N ALA A 251 17.97 12.19 -24.41
CA ALA A 251 18.31 13.32 -23.57
C ALA A 251 17.84 14.62 -24.23
N VAL A 252 17.02 15.39 -23.54
CA VAL A 252 16.66 16.75 -23.96
C VAL A 252 17.85 17.63 -23.56
N SER A 253 18.68 17.98 -24.55
CA SER A 253 19.78 18.91 -24.39
C SER A 253 19.25 20.28 -23.94
N ALA A 254 19.89 20.84 -22.92
CA ALA A 254 19.82 22.24 -22.57
C ALA A 254 20.39 23.11 -23.70
N GLY A 255 19.81 24.29 -23.93
CA GLY A 255 20.41 25.37 -24.71
C GLY A 255 19.43 26.08 -25.65
N GLY A 256 19.13 27.35 -25.38
CA GLY A 256 18.55 28.28 -26.36
C GLY A 256 17.56 29.29 -25.79
N ALA A 257 18.05 30.49 -25.45
CA ALA A 257 17.26 31.64 -25.03
C ALA A 257 16.43 32.25 -26.19
N ALA A 258 15.17 32.58 -25.88
CA ALA A 258 14.28 33.72 -26.28
C ALA A 258 14.39 34.38 -27.69
N PRO A 259 13.43 35.23 -28.17
CA PRO A 259 12.22 35.76 -27.50
C PRO A 259 10.94 35.79 -28.38
N VAL A 260 9.75 35.96 -27.79
CA VAL A 260 8.61 36.60 -28.51
C VAL A 260 7.79 37.49 -27.56
N LYS A 261 7.55 38.72 -28.04
CA LYS A 261 6.79 39.82 -27.41
C LYS A 261 5.28 39.58 -27.36
N ALA A 262 4.69 40.34 -26.45
CA ALA A 262 3.29 40.47 -26.07
C ALA A 262 2.31 40.97 -27.14
N MET A 263 1.03 40.60 -26.93
CA MET A 263 -0.22 41.39 -26.97
C MET A 263 -1.39 40.39 -27.14
N ALA A 264 -2.64 40.56 -26.73
CA ALA A 264 -3.35 41.37 -25.75
C ALA A 264 -4.85 41.01 -25.94
N ALA A 265 -5.60 40.66 -24.89
CA ALA A 265 -7.06 40.85 -24.88
C ALA A 265 -7.59 40.87 -23.44
N LYS A 266 -8.42 41.87 -23.17
CA LYS A 266 -8.86 42.38 -21.87
C LYS A 266 -10.16 41.72 -21.39
N HIS A 267 -10.29 41.62 -20.06
CA HIS A 267 -11.45 41.90 -19.17
C HIS A 267 -12.82 41.26 -19.51
N ALA A 268 -13.52 40.63 -18.56
CA ALA A 268 -14.26 41.35 -17.52
C ALA A 268 -14.50 40.56 -16.21
N LYS A 269 -14.83 41.33 -15.16
CA LYS A 269 -14.91 40.99 -13.72
C LYS A 269 -16.24 40.33 -13.29
N THR A 270 -16.18 39.60 -12.18
CA THR A 270 -17.23 39.13 -11.22
C THR A 270 -18.17 40.26 -10.74
N PRO A 271 -19.37 40.03 -10.10
CA PRO A 271 -19.60 39.19 -8.90
C PRO A 271 -21.05 38.59 -8.67
N GLY A 272 -21.23 37.77 -7.62
CA GLY A 272 -22.46 37.76 -6.79
C GLY A 272 -23.54 36.67 -6.97
N GLY A 273 -23.66 35.77 -5.98
CA GLY A 273 -24.87 35.17 -5.39
C GLY A 273 -26.05 34.67 -6.24
N ALA A 274 -26.24 33.35 -6.30
CA ALA A 274 -27.53 32.64 -6.18
C ALA A 274 -27.26 31.13 -6.13
N ALA A 275 -27.96 30.41 -5.25
CA ALA A 275 -27.97 28.95 -5.25
C ALA A 275 -28.40 28.46 -6.63
N GLN A 276 -27.46 27.91 -7.40
CA GLN A 276 -27.77 27.29 -8.68
C GLN A 276 -28.69 26.10 -8.43
N PRO A 277 -29.81 25.95 -9.17
CA PRO A 277 -30.66 24.77 -9.06
C PRO A 277 -29.78 23.53 -9.30
N LEU A 278 -29.85 22.58 -8.37
CA LEU A 278 -29.18 21.29 -8.49
C LEU A 278 -29.58 20.67 -9.83
N SER A 279 -28.60 20.28 -10.65
CA SER A 279 -28.89 19.53 -11.89
C SER A 279 -29.66 18.25 -11.52
N ASP A 280 -30.63 17.84 -12.33
CA ASP A 280 -31.48 16.67 -12.06
C ASP A 280 -30.64 15.42 -11.76
N GLU A 281 -29.51 15.25 -12.47
CA GLU A 281 -28.52 14.19 -12.24
C GLU A 281 -27.91 14.22 -10.82
N LYS A 282 -27.57 15.41 -10.31
CA LYS A 282 -26.99 15.57 -8.97
C LYS A 282 -28.02 15.23 -7.91
N ARG A 283 -29.28 15.62 -8.13
CA ARG A 283 -30.37 15.34 -7.19
C ARG A 283 -30.66 13.84 -7.10
N ILE A 284 -30.76 13.16 -8.25
CA ILE A 284 -30.95 11.70 -8.35
C ILE A 284 -29.81 10.96 -7.63
N LEU A 285 -28.55 11.40 -7.82
CA LEU A 285 -27.40 10.83 -7.14
C LEU A 285 -27.49 10.98 -5.61
N LEU A 286 -27.84 12.16 -5.12
CA LEU A 286 -27.96 12.44 -3.69
C LEU A 286 -29.12 11.67 -3.06
N GLU A 287 -30.27 11.58 -3.73
CA GLU A 287 -31.43 10.81 -3.28
C GLU A 287 -31.11 9.32 -3.18
N ALA A 288 -30.46 8.73 -4.19
CA ALA A 288 -30.03 7.33 -4.16
C ALA A 288 -29.03 7.03 -3.02
N LEU A 289 -28.10 7.95 -2.74
CA LEU A 289 -27.17 7.83 -1.62
C LEU A 289 -27.89 7.94 -0.27
N PHE A 290 -28.89 8.81 -0.14
CA PHE A 290 -29.68 8.98 1.08
C PHE A 290 -30.55 7.75 1.38
N GLU A 291 -31.32 7.28 0.40
CA GLU A 291 -32.25 6.15 0.56
C GLU A 291 -31.55 4.84 0.93
N HIS A 292 -30.29 4.68 0.53
CA HIS A 292 -29.49 3.48 0.80
C HIS A 292 -28.51 3.67 1.95
N GLY A 293 -28.76 4.63 2.86
CA GLY A 293 -27.96 4.81 4.09
C GLY A 293 -26.48 5.11 3.82
N TYR A 294 -26.21 5.87 2.75
CA TYR A 294 -24.88 6.25 2.27
C TYR A 294 -24.00 5.05 1.86
N HIS A 295 -24.61 3.88 1.62
CA HIS A 295 -23.94 2.74 1.02
C HIS A 295 -23.83 2.94 -0.50
N LYS A 296 -22.69 3.46 -0.94
CA LYS A 296 -22.37 3.68 -2.36
C LYS A 296 -22.59 2.45 -3.23
N GLY A 297 -22.31 1.26 -2.71
CA GLY A 297 -22.53 0.01 -3.45
C GLY A 297 -24.01 -0.27 -3.75
N LEU A 298 -24.89 0.01 -2.79
CA LEU A 298 -26.35 -0.14 -2.95
C LEU A 298 -26.92 1.00 -3.79
N ALA A 299 -26.45 2.23 -3.59
CA ALA A 299 -26.85 3.38 -4.40
C ALA A 299 -26.49 3.20 -5.89
N ALA A 300 -25.31 2.66 -6.20
CA ALA A 300 -24.94 2.36 -7.59
C ALA A 300 -25.86 1.31 -8.22
N GLN A 301 -26.20 0.26 -7.46
CA GLN A 301 -27.10 -0.80 -7.91
C GLN A 301 -28.53 -0.28 -8.16
N ALA A 302 -29.04 0.56 -7.27
CA ALA A 302 -30.36 1.19 -7.41
C ALA A 302 -30.43 2.12 -8.63
N LEU A 303 -29.33 2.81 -8.95
CA LEU A 303 -29.21 3.66 -10.13
C LEU A 303 -28.92 2.89 -11.43
N GLY A 304 -28.75 1.57 -11.36
CA GLY A 304 -28.43 0.75 -12.53
C GLY A 304 -27.07 1.06 -13.17
N ILE A 305 -26.17 1.70 -12.42
CA ILE A 305 -24.84 2.11 -12.89
C ILE A 305 -23.76 1.29 -12.21
N SER A 306 -22.59 1.20 -12.85
CA SER A 306 -21.43 0.62 -12.18
C SER A 306 -21.04 1.49 -10.97
N ARG A 307 -20.58 0.86 -9.88
CA ARG A 307 -20.02 1.59 -8.73
C ARG A 307 -18.92 2.56 -9.16
N ARG A 308 -18.14 2.19 -10.18
CA ARG A 308 -17.13 3.01 -10.83
C ARG A 308 -17.71 4.34 -11.34
N TYR A 309 -18.80 4.27 -12.12
CA TYR A 309 -19.48 5.44 -12.64
C TYR A 309 -20.11 6.31 -11.53
N LEU A 310 -20.65 5.68 -10.47
CA LEU A 310 -21.15 6.41 -9.29
C LEU A 310 -20.06 7.30 -8.69
N TYR A 311 -18.84 6.78 -8.51
CA TYR A 311 -17.72 7.57 -7.99
C TYR A 311 -17.33 8.74 -8.90
N THR A 312 -17.34 8.54 -10.23
CA THR A 312 -17.16 9.65 -11.19
C THR A 312 -18.21 10.73 -10.97
N GLN A 313 -19.50 10.36 -10.88
CA GLN A 313 -20.59 11.33 -10.70
C GLN A 313 -20.51 12.06 -9.36
N MET A 314 -20.13 11.35 -8.29
CA MET A 314 -19.89 11.96 -6.98
C MET A 314 -18.82 13.04 -7.05
N MET A 315 -17.65 12.75 -7.64
CA MET A 315 -16.59 13.73 -7.79
C MET A 315 -16.98 14.89 -8.71
N ARG A 316 -17.67 14.61 -9.82
CA ARG A 316 -18.19 15.62 -10.76
C ARG A 316 -19.13 16.62 -10.09
N HIS A 317 -19.93 16.15 -9.13
CA HIS A 317 -20.91 16.96 -8.41
C HIS A 317 -20.43 17.48 -7.05
N GLY A 318 -19.17 17.22 -6.70
CA GLY A 318 -18.54 17.66 -5.45
C GLY A 318 -19.03 16.92 -4.21
N VAL A 319 -19.60 15.72 -4.37
CA VAL A 319 -20.07 14.88 -3.26
C VAL A 319 -18.86 14.22 -2.58
N PRO A 320 -18.66 14.41 -1.25
CA PRO A 320 -17.55 13.82 -0.53
C PRO A 320 -17.55 12.28 -0.61
N ILE A 321 -16.36 11.68 -0.66
CA ILE A 321 -16.18 10.23 -0.73
C ILE A 321 -16.20 9.60 0.67
N SER A 322 -15.74 10.30 1.71
CA SER A 322 -15.77 9.82 3.09
C SER A 322 -17.21 9.62 3.55
N ARG A 323 -17.52 8.50 4.21
CA ARG A 323 -18.90 8.21 4.66
C ARG A 323 -19.43 9.27 5.63
N ILE A 324 -18.54 9.79 6.48
CA ILE A 324 -18.90 10.80 7.49
C ILE A 324 -19.19 12.15 6.82
N GLU A 325 -18.28 12.62 5.96
CA GLU A 325 -18.42 13.90 5.24
C GLU A 325 -19.58 13.85 4.23
N MET A 326 -19.80 12.67 3.62
CA MET A 326 -20.89 12.45 2.68
C MET A 326 -22.25 12.55 3.36
N LYS A 327 -22.40 11.97 4.55
CA LYS A 327 -23.66 12.03 5.30
C LYS A 327 -24.06 13.49 5.54
N SER A 328 -23.16 14.27 6.14
CA SER A 328 -23.40 15.70 6.39
C SER A 328 -23.68 16.49 5.12
N PHE A 329 -22.95 16.23 4.04
CA PHE A 329 -23.11 16.94 2.78
C PHE A 329 -24.45 16.61 2.09
N VAL A 330 -24.85 15.34 2.06
CA VAL A 330 -26.10 14.90 1.42
C VAL A 330 -27.32 15.41 2.18
N GLU A 331 -27.29 15.38 3.51
CA GLU A 331 -28.35 15.93 4.39
C GLU A 331 -28.52 17.44 4.18
N GLU A 332 -27.41 18.18 4.13
CA GLU A 332 -27.39 19.63 3.87
C GLU A 332 -27.95 19.99 2.49
N GLN A 333 -27.56 19.25 1.44
CA GLN A 333 -27.98 19.53 0.06
C GLN A 333 -29.42 19.11 -0.24
N LEU A 334 -29.95 18.09 0.44
CA LEU A 334 -31.35 17.63 0.28
C LEU A 334 -32.33 18.29 1.26
N GLY A 335 -31.83 19.04 2.26
CA GLY A 335 -32.65 19.63 3.31
C GLY A 335 -33.35 18.61 4.20
N LYS A 336 -32.78 17.40 4.33
CA LYS A 336 -33.32 16.30 5.14
C LYS A 336 -32.38 16.07 6.33
N LYS A 337 -32.93 15.98 7.54
CA LYS A 337 -32.20 15.66 8.79
C LYS A 337 -32.25 14.18 9.09
#